data_AF-A0A2E0MAS2-F1
#
_entry.id   AF-A0A2E0MAS2-F1
#
_cell.length_a   1.000
_cell.length_b   1.000
_cell.length_c   1.000
_cell.angle_alpha   90.00
_cell.angle_beta   90.00
_cell.angle_gamma   90.00
#
_symmetry.space_group_name_H-M   'P 1'
#
loop_
_entity.id
_entity.type
_entity.pdbx_description
1 polymer ?
#
loop_
_entity_poly.entity_id
_entity_poly.type
_entity_poly.pdbx_seq_one_letter_code
_entity_poly.pdbx_strand_id
1 'polypeptide(L)'
;MEFDNEELSTTITRNQDEFNIVFDESRHVSSAVTQPFTEAIGAVVLLTSDTYLKWLIILNLFALLAIAIMVVPEKENWRHVFDLTRFRERPTKIDSALYQVRVREAFLSKVRQFNDLTRDEFVRKTPAEIMQMVREPRLVELVSSARSYSNEELRDIIPLIRRWGN
;
A
#
# COMPACT_ATOMS: atom_id res chain seq x y z
N MET A 1 30.12 -25.80 -45.30
CA MET A 1 31.34 -25.00 -45.18
C MET A 1 31.16 -24.20 -43.90
N GLU A 2 31.75 -24.66 -42.82
CA GLU A 2 31.82 -23.93 -41.55
C GLU A 2 32.90 -22.87 -41.77
N PHE A 3 32.50 -21.61 -41.87
CA PHE A 3 33.46 -20.51 -41.92
C PHE A 3 33.83 -20.20 -40.48
N ASP A 4 35.00 -20.67 -40.06
CA ASP A 4 35.52 -20.40 -38.73
C ASP A 4 36.00 -18.94 -38.68
N ASN A 5 35.27 -18.12 -37.93
CA ASN A 5 35.42 -16.66 -37.87
C ASN A 5 36.31 -16.27 -36.68
N GLU A 6 37.50 -16.88 -36.58
CA GLU A 6 38.41 -16.70 -35.43
C GLU A 6 38.87 -15.24 -35.26
N GLU A 7 39.05 -14.48 -36.36
CA GLU A 7 39.48 -13.07 -36.32
C GLU A 7 38.35 -12.07 -35.99
N LEU A 8 37.09 -12.52 -36.03
CA LEU A 8 35.91 -11.67 -35.86
C LEU A 8 35.71 -11.29 -34.38
N SER A 9 36.05 -12.21 -33.46
CA SER A 9 35.97 -11.98 -32.01
C SER A 9 36.93 -10.88 -31.55
N THR A 10 38.17 -10.88 -32.04
CA THR A 10 39.17 -9.87 -31.67
C THR A 10 38.88 -8.50 -32.29
N THR A 11 38.23 -8.46 -33.45
CA THR A 11 37.95 -7.21 -34.18
C THR A 11 36.75 -6.49 -33.60
N ILE A 12 35.65 -7.21 -33.29
CA ILE A 12 34.46 -6.64 -32.62
C ILE A 12 34.84 -6.06 -31.24
N THR A 13 35.71 -6.76 -30.50
CA THR A 13 36.13 -6.29 -29.17
C THR A 13 36.92 -4.98 -29.22
N ARG A 14 37.69 -4.74 -30.28
CA ARG A 14 38.57 -3.57 -30.42
C ARG A 14 37.88 -2.33 -30.99
N ASN A 15 36.94 -2.50 -31.92
CA ASN A 15 36.25 -1.40 -32.61
C ASN A 15 34.72 -1.50 -32.44
N GLN A 16 34.24 -1.46 -31.20
CA GLN A 16 32.81 -1.69 -30.90
C GLN A 16 31.85 -0.72 -31.62
N ASP A 17 32.29 0.51 -31.88
CA ASP A 17 31.47 1.54 -32.54
C ASP A 17 31.26 1.31 -34.05
N GLU A 18 32.03 0.41 -34.68
CA GLU A 18 31.97 0.12 -36.12
C GLU A 18 31.10 -1.10 -36.45
N PHE A 19 30.69 -1.88 -35.46
CA PHE A 19 29.98 -3.14 -35.66
C PHE A 19 28.63 -3.15 -34.94
N ASN A 20 27.56 -3.40 -35.71
CA ASN A 20 26.23 -3.68 -35.16
C ASN A 20 26.01 -5.20 -35.13
N ILE A 21 25.77 -5.75 -33.94
CA ILE A 21 25.42 -7.16 -33.77
C ILE A 21 23.94 -7.32 -34.10
N VAL A 22 23.63 -7.98 -35.23
CA VAL A 22 22.27 -8.28 -35.65
C VAL A 22 22.00 -9.76 -35.43
N PHE A 23 21.10 -10.08 -34.51
CA PHE A 23 20.62 -11.45 -34.30
C PHE A 23 19.56 -11.78 -35.35
N ASP A 24 19.85 -12.76 -36.21
CA ASP A 24 18.90 -13.26 -37.22
C ASP A 24 17.91 -14.25 -36.58
N GLU A 25 16.79 -13.72 -36.10
CA GLU A 25 15.70 -14.49 -35.48
C GLU A 25 14.74 -15.13 -36.51
N SER A 26 15.03 -15.05 -37.82
CA SER A 26 14.14 -15.55 -38.90
C SER A 26 13.82 -17.05 -38.81
N ARG A 27 14.60 -17.80 -38.03
CA ARG A 27 14.45 -19.25 -37.82
C ARG A 27 13.59 -19.60 -36.60
N HIS A 28 13.24 -18.63 -35.77
CA HIS A 28 12.37 -18.82 -34.61
C HIS A 28 10.93 -18.46 -34.99
N VAL A 29 10.09 -19.48 -35.23
CA VAL A 29 8.66 -19.30 -35.46
C VAL A 29 7.97 -18.79 -34.20
N SER A 30 7.87 -17.47 -34.08
CA SER A 30 7.07 -16.84 -33.03
C SER A 30 5.61 -17.25 -33.21
N SER A 31 4.96 -17.69 -32.14
CA SER A 31 3.51 -17.94 -32.14
C SER A 31 2.77 -16.68 -32.59
N ALA A 32 1.67 -16.82 -33.35
CA ALA A 32 0.90 -15.69 -33.88
C ALA A 32 0.43 -14.70 -32.80
N VAL A 33 0.35 -15.15 -31.54
CA VAL A 33 0.03 -14.32 -30.37
C VAL A 33 1.21 -13.45 -29.91
N THR A 34 2.45 -13.95 -30.04
CA THR A 34 3.66 -13.28 -29.54
C THR A 34 4.40 -12.49 -30.61
N GLN A 35 4.12 -12.73 -31.90
CA GLN A 35 4.68 -12.00 -33.02
C GLN A 35 4.54 -10.46 -32.91
N PRO A 36 3.35 -9.87 -32.63
CA PRO A 36 3.22 -8.42 -32.55
C PRO A 36 4.01 -7.81 -31.37
N PHE A 37 4.17 -8.56 -30.27
CA PHE A 37 4.98 -8.13 -29.14
C PHE A 37 6.48 -8.12 -29.49
N THR A 38 6.96 -9.20 -30.12
CA THR A 38 8.37 -9.35 -30.48
C THR A 38 8.78 -8.30 -31.51
N GLU A 39 7.92 -8.03 -32.49
CA GLU A 39 8.11 -6.97 -33.49
C GLU A 39 8.11 -5.58 -32.85
N ALA A 40 7.17 -5.29 -31.94
CA ALA A 40 7.12 -4.01 -31.25
C ALA A 40 8.37 -3.77 -30.38
N ILE A 41 8.83 -4.79 -29.64
CA ILE A 41 10.05 -4.70 -28.85
C ILE A 41 11.27 -4.52 -29.75
N GLY A 42 11.37 -5.27 -30.86
CA GLY A 42 12.46 -5.12 -31.84
C GLY A 42 12.50 -3.71 -32.44
N ALA A 43 11.34 -3.16 -32.82
CA ALA A 43 11.23 -1.80 -33.32
C ALA A 43 11.67 -0.77 -32.27
N VAL A 44 11.25 -0.92 -31.01
CA VAL A 44 11.68 -0.02 -29.92
C VAL A 44 13.19 -0.09 -29.72
N VAL A 45 13.77 -1.29 -29.66
CA VAL A 45 15.23 -1.47 -29.46
C VAL A 45 16.01 -0.80 -30.59
N LEU A 46 15.62 -1.05 -31.86
CA LEU A 46 16.24 -0.41 -33.02
C LEU A 46 16.13 1.12 -32.97
N LEU A 47 14.95 1.66 -32.65
CA LEU A 47 14.74 3.11 -32.52
C LEU A 47 15.54 3.74 -31.37
N THR A 48 15.81 2.98 -30.30
CA THR A 48 16.62 3.45 -29.17
C THR A 48 18.13 3.28 -29.36
N SER A 49 18.56 2.48 -30.34
CA SER A 49 19.97 2.24 -30.65
C SER A 49 20.62 3.40 -31.40
N ASP A 50 19.84 4.19 -32.14
CA ASP A 50 20.31 5.37 -32.85
C ASP A 50 20.18 6.62 -31.99
N THR A 51 21.26 7.40 -31.94
CA THR A 51 21.36 8.62 -31.13
C THR A 51 20.25 9.62 -31.46
N TYR A 52 19.91 9.83 -32.74
CA TYR A 52 18.91 10.80 -33.18
C TYR A 52 17.48 10.29 -32.97
N LEU A 53 17.21 9.02 -33.27
CA LEU A 53 15.87 8.43 -33.09
C LEU A 53 15.47 8.35 -31.61
N LYS A 54 16.44 8.09 -30.72
CA LYS A 54 16.23 8.14 -29.26
C LYS A 54 15.73 9.51 -28.79
N TRP A 55 16.27 10.61 -29.34
CA TRP A 55 15.82 11.96 -29.00
C TRP A 55 14.38 12.24 -29.45
N LEU A 56 13.95 11.67 -30.58
CA LEU A 56 12.58 11.80 -31.08
C LEU A 56 11.58 11.21 -30.08
N ILE A 57 11.87 10.02 -29.54
CA ILE A 57 11.02 9.37 -28.53
C ILE A 57 10.92 10.24 -27.26
N ILE A 58 12.05 10.74 -26.76
CA ILE A 58 12.09 11.59 -25.57
C ILE A 58 11.28 12.88 -25.78
N LEU A 59 11.43 13.53 -26.93
CA LEU A 59 10.71 14.75 -27.27
C LEU A 59 9.20 14.48 -27.36
N ASN A 60 8.79 13.37 -27.99
CA ASN A 60 7.39 12.98 -28.08
C ASN A 60 6.77 12.73 -26.70
N LEU A 61 7.48 12.01 -25.82
CA LEU A 61 7.03 11.77 -24.44
C LEU A 61 6.90 13.07 -23.65
N PHE A 62 7.86 13.98 -23.79
CA PHE A 62 7.81 15.30 -23.16
C PHE A 62 6.63 16.13 -23.67
N ALA A 63 6.35 16.10 -24.98
CA ALA A 63 5.21 16.78 -25.57
C ALA A 63 3.88 16.22 -25.03
N LEU A 64 3.73 14.89 -24.94
CA LEU A 64 2.56 14.26 -24.33
C LEU A 64 2.37 14.68 -22.87
N LEU A 65 3.46 14.73 -22.09
CA LEU A 65 3.42 15.19 -20.71
C LEU A 65 3.00 16.67 -20.62
N ALA A 66 3.52 17.53 -21.48
CA ALA A 66 3.16 18.94 -21.53
C ALA A 66 1.67 19.13 -21.87
N ILE A 67 1.15 18.37 -22.83
CA ILE A 67 -0.28 18.34 -23.17
C ILE A 67 -1.10 17.86 -21.97
N ALA A 68 -0.70 16.78 -21.31
CA ALA A 68 -1.39 16.28 -20.12
C ALA A 68 -1.45 17.34 -19.00
N ILE A 69 -0.34 18.05 -18.77
CA ILE A 69 -0.26 19.14 -17.79
C ILE A 69 -1.13 20.34 -18.21
N MET A 70 -1.26 20.62 -19.51
CA MET A 70 -2.09 21.71 -20.04
C MET A 70 -3.58 21.38 -19.97
N VAL A 71 -3.97 20.14 -20.20
CA VAL A 71 -5.38 19.70 -20.26
C VAL A 71 -6.04 19.65 -18.88
N VAL A 72 -5.28 19.61 -17.76
CA VAL A 72 -5.84 19.59 -16.39
C VAL A 72 -6.21 21.02 -15.95
N PRO A 73 -7.51 21.40 -15.94
CA PRO A 73 -7.94 22.78 -15.67
C PRO A 73 -7.90 23.12 -14.18
N GLU A 74 -8.08 22.13 -13.30
CA GLU A 74 -8.10 22.29 -11.85
C GLU A 74 -7.01 21.41 -11.23
N LYS A 75 -5.78 21.93 -11.23
CA LYS A 75 -4.70 21.30 -10.47
C LYS A 75 -4.94 21.56 -9.00
N GLU A 76 -5.43 20.55 -8.28
CA GLU A 76 -5.50 20.63 -6.82
C GLU A 76 -4.11 20.98 -6.26
N ASN A 77 -4.08 21.85 -5.26
CA ASN A 77 -2.85 22.27 -4.63
C ASN A 77 -2.22 21.07 -3.90
N TRP A 78 -1.26 20.42 -4.55
CA TRP A 78 -0.40 19.36 -4.04
C TRP A 78 0.33 19.75 -2.74
N ARG A 79 0.44 21.05 -2.45
CA ARG A 79 0.80 21.54 -1.13
C ARG A 79 -0.43 21.52 -0.22
N HIS A 80 -0.45 20.59 0.72
CA HIS A 80 -1.44 20.58 1.80
C HIS A 80 -1.32 21.89 2.60
N VAL A 81 -2.22 22.85 2.37
CA VAL A 81 -2.34 24.06 3.18
C VAL A 81 -3.43 23.80 4.20
N PHE A 82 -3.03 23.67 5.46
CA PHE A 82 -3.96 23.50 6.57
C PHE A 82 -4.63 24.85 6.85
N ASP A 83 -5.83 25.06 6.30
CA ASP A 83 -6.61 26.28 6.51
C ASP A 83 -7.45 26.15 7.79
N LEU A 84 -7.04 26.87 8.85
CA LEU A 84 -7.73 26.90 10.14
C LEU A 84 -9.08 27.64 10.09
N THR A 85 -9.35 28.43 9.05
CA THR A 85 -10.59 29.20 8.91
C THR A 85 -11.72 28.38 8.27
N ARG A 86 -11.36 27.38 7.47
CA ARG A 86 -12.29 26.46 6.84
C ARG A 86 -12.29 25.13 7.58
N PHE A 87 -12.98 25.07 8.71
CA PHE A 87 -13.23 23.85 9.45
C PHE A 87 -13.99 22.83 8.58
N ARG A 88 -13.25 21.97 7.87
CA ARG A 88 -13.81 20.74 7.31
C ARG A 88 -13.90 19.75 8.46
N GLU A 89 -15.07 19.64 9.07
CA GLU A 89 -15.31 18.58 10.04
C GLU A 89 -14.97 17.23 9.39
N ARG A 90 -14.21 16.41 10.11
CA ARG A 90 -13.84 15.07 9.64
C ARG A 90 -15.15 14.35 9.28
N PRO A 91 -15.28 13.75 8.07
CA PRO A 91 -16.51 13.08 7.66
C PRO A 91 -16.92 11.96 8.63
N THR A 92 -15.96 11.41 9.38
CA THR A 92 -16.18 10.43 10.46
C THR A 92 -15.69 10.97 11.79
N LYS A 93 -16.36 12.01 12.31
CA LYS A 93 -16.18 12.44 13.71
C LYS A 93 -16.70 11.33 14.61
N ILE A 94 -15.85 10.80 15.48
CA ILE A 94 -16.27 9.73 16.38
C ILE A 94 -17.15 10.34 17.45
N ASP A 95 -18.38 9.83 17.59
CA ASP A 95 -19.35 10.35 18.55
C ASP A 95 -18.81 10.22 19.98
N SER A 96 -18.74 11.35 20.68
CA SER A 96 -18.33 11.43 22.08
C SER A 96 -19.26 10.63 23.00
N ALA A 97 -20.54 10.49 22.65
CA ALA A 97 -21.49 9.71 23.44
C ALA A 97 -21.14 8.21 23.46
N LEU A 98 -20.54 7.70 22.37
CA LEU A 98 -20.11 6.31 22.26
C LEU A 98 -18.74 6.02 22.89
N TYR A 99 -18.14 6.97 23.60
CA TYR A 99 -16.81 6.78 24.19
C TYR A 99 -16.78 5.65 25.22
N GLN A 100 -17.76 5.60 26.13
CA GLN A 100 -17.87 4.55 27.15
C GLN A 100 -18.02 3.16 26.52
N VAL A 101 -18.88 3.04 25.50
CA VAL A 101 -19.12 1.77 24.80
C VAL A 101 -17.82 1.26 24.18
N ARG A 102 -17.06 2.14 23.50
CA ARG A 102 -15.77 1.79 22.90
C ARG A 102 -14.73 1.36 23.91
N VAL A 103 -14.65 2.02 25.07
CA VAL A 103 -13.74 1.62 26.16
C VAL A 103 -14.13 0.24 26.70
N ARG A 104 -15.42 -0.02 26.89
CA ARG A 104 -15.92 -1.32 27.36
C ARG A 104 -15.63 -2.44 26.35
N GLU A 105 -15.90 -2.20 25.07
CA GLU A 105 -15.61 -3.16 24.00
C GLU A 105 -14.11 -3.45 23.87
N ALA A 106 -13.28 -2.42 23.94
CA ALA A 106 -11.83 -2.57 23.94
C ALA A 106 -11.35 -3.40 25.14
N PHE A 107 -11.91 -3.13 26.34
CA PHE A 107 -11.60 -3.91 27.53
C PHE A 107 -12.02 -5.38 27.41
N LEU A 108 -13.25 -5.66 26.96
CA LEU A 108 -13.73 -7.03 26.74
C LEU A 108 -12.89 -7.77 25.69
N SER A 109 -12.46 -7.08 24.63
CA SER A 109 -11.54 -7.65 23.64
C SER A 109 -10.19 -8.01 24.27
N LYS A 110 -9.68 -7.16 25.18
CA LYS A 110 -8.46 -7.45 25.96
C LYS A 110 -8.66 -8.66 26.88
N VAL A 111 -9.79 -8.76 27.57
CA VAL A 111 -10.12 -9.93 28.43
C VAL A 111 -10.17 -11.20 27.60
N ARG A 112 -10.81 -11.15 26.44
CA ARG A 112 -10.86 -12.28 25.50
C ARG A 112 -9.45 -12.71 25.07
N GLN A 113 -8.61 -11.75 24.66
CA GLN A 113 -7.24 -12.04 24.21
C GLN A 113 -6.36 -12.58 25.34
N PHE A 114 -6.50 -12.06 26.56
CA PHE A 114 -5.72 -12.52 27.71
C PHE A 114 -6.07 -13.96 28.12
N ASN A 115 -7.31 -14.40 27.92
CA ASN A 115 -7.76 -15.76 28.22
C ASN A 115 -7.65 -16.71 27.01
N ASP A 116 -6.96 -16.29 25.93
CA ASP A 116 -6.81 -17.05 24.67
C ASP A 116 -8.13 -17.54 24.07
N LEU A 117 -9.22 -16.81 24.28
CA LEU A 117 -10.55 -17.17 23.80
C LEU A 117 -10.78 -16.69 22.37
N THR A 118 -11.36 -17.55 21.54
CA THR A 118 -11.91 -17.13 20.25
C THR A 118 -13.15 -16.25 20.45
N ARG A 119 -13.54 -15.51 19.41
CA ARG A 119 -14.73 -14.63 19.49
C ARG A 119 -16.00 -15.43 19.81
N ASP A 120 -16.14 -16.61 19.24
CA ASP A 120 -17.32 -17.47 19.41
C ASP A 120 -17.36 -18.11 20.80
N GLU A 121 -16.20 -18.50 21.34
CA GLU A 121 -16.11 -19.00 22.72
C GLU A 121 -16.43 -17.91 23.73
N PHE A 122 -15.96 -16.68 23.50
CA PHE A 122 -16.21 -15.56 24.39
C PHE A 122 -17.70 -15.17 24.45
N VAL A 123 -18.41 -15.23 23.32
CA VAL A 123 -19.85 -14.93 23.27
C VAL A 123 -20.68 -16.01 24.01
N ARG A 124 -20.18 -17.24 24.09
CA ARG A 124 -20.82 -18.33 24.84
C ARG A 124 -20.63 -18.21 26.35
N LYS A 125 -19.70 -17.37 26.82
CA LYS A 125 -19.45 -17.16 28.25
C LYS A 125 -20.53 -16.30 28.87
N THR A 126 -20.96 -16.71 30.07
CA THR A 126 -21.92 -15.93 30.85
C THR A 126 -21.25 -14.64 31.37
N PRO A 127 -22.01 -13.56 31.58
CA PRO A 127 -21.46 -12.34 32.18
C PRO A 127 -20.76 -12.60 33.52
N ALA A 128 -21.26 -13.54 34.33
CA ALA A 128 -20.65 -13.92 35.59
C ALA A 128 -19.26 -14.55 35.43
N GLU A 129 -19.07 -15.44 34.46
CA GLU A 129 -17.76 -16.01 34.15
C GLU A 129 -16.76 -14.94 33.68
N ILE A 130 -17.21 -14.00 32.85
CA ILE A 130 -16.36 -12.87 32.39
C ILE A 130 -15.93 -12.01 33.59
N MET A 131 -16.83 -11.75 34.54
CA MET A 131 -16.50 -11.01 35.76
C MET A 131 -15.47 -11.75 36.63
N GLN A 132 -15.56 -13.08 36.73
CA GLN A 132 -14.56 -13.90 37.43
C GLN A 132 -13.19 -13.89 36.74
N MET A 133 -13.14 -13.78 35.41
CA MET A 133 -11.88 -13.67 34.66
C MET A 133 -11.16 -12.33 34.93
N VAL A 134 -11.89 -11.25 35.14
CA VAL A 134 -11.33 -9.91 35.38
C VAL A 134 -10.70 -9.76 36.77
N ARG A 135 -11.33 -10.33 37.81
CA ARG A 135 -10.89 -10.34 39.22
C ARG A 135 -10.75 -8.97 39.92
N GLU A 136 -10.60 -7.86 39.19
CA GLU A 136 -10.45 -6.51 39.75
C GLU A 136 -11.82 -5.80 39.91
N PRO A 137 -12.22 -5.38 41.13
CA PRO A 137 -13.58 -4.88 41.42
C PRO A 137 -14.02 -3.69 40.55
N ARG A 138 -13.13 -2.71 40.33
CA ARG A 138 -13.43 -1.51 39.52
C ARG A 138 -13.63 -1.83 38.04
N LEU A 139 -12.94 -2.85 37.53
CA LEU A 139 -13.07 -3.29 36.14
C LEU A 139 -14.28 -4.21 35.95
N VAL A 140 -14.65 -4.96 37.00
CA VAL A 140 -15.92 -5.70 37.05
C VAL A 140 -17.10 -4.74 37.00
N GLU A 141 -17.05 -3.62 37.72
CA GLU A 141 -18.09 -2.58 37.66
C GLU A 141 -18.27 -1.99 36.25
N LEU A 142 -17.16 -1.74 35.54
CA LEU A 142 -17.20 -1.26 34.14
C LEU A 142 -17.92 -2.24 33.19
N VAL A 143 -17.79 -3.54 33.45
CA VAL A 143 -18.42 -4.60 32.63
C VAL A 143 -19.86 -4.84 33.05
N SER A 144 -20.14 -4.84 34.36
CA SER A 144 -21.42 -5.23 34.95
C SER A 144 -22.45 -4.10 34.99
N SER A 145 -22.00 -2.87 35.23
CA SER A 145 -22.87 -1.76 35.55
C SER A 145 -23.37 -1.06 34.29
N ALA A 146 -24.68 -0.80 34.26
CA ALA A 146 -25.31 0.11 33.30
C ALA A 146 -25.07 1.59 33.68
N ARG A 147 -24.20 1.87 34.67
CA ARG A 147 -23.84 3.22 35.08
C ARG A 147 -23.14 3.94 33.93
N SER A 148 -23.61 5.15 33.62
CA SER A 148 -22.92 6.07 32.72
C SER A 148 -21.69 6.62 33.43
N TYR A 149 -20.51 6.38 32.88
CA TYR A 149 -19.27 6.96 33.39
C TYR A 149 -19.03 8.30 32.71
N SER A 150 -18.54 9.28 33.47
CA SER A 150 -18.06 10.53 32.86
C SER A 150 -16.76 10.30 32.09
N ASN A 151 -16.44 11.19 31.16
CA ASN A 151 -15.16 11.12 30.43
C ASN A 151 -13.94 11.22 31.36
N GLU A 152 -14.08 11.89 32.50
CA GLU A 152 -13.03 12.04 33.51
C GLU A 152 -12.83 10.75 34.29
N GLU A 153 -13.93 10.12 34.76
CA GLU A 153 -13.87 8.83 35.44
C GLU A 153 -13.27 7.74 34.54
N LEU A 154 -13.61 7.74 33.25
CA LEU A 154 -13.02 6.81 32.28
C LEU A 154 -11.51 7.03 32.12
N ARG A 155 -11.01 8.27 32.21
CA ARG A 155 -9.57 8.56 32.16
C ARG A 155 -8.82 7.96 33.35
N ASP A 156 -9.45 7.90 34.51
CA ASP A 156 -8.86 7.28 35.70
C ASP A 156 -8.87 5.74 35.62
N ILE A 157 -9.86 5.16 34.92
CA ILE A 157 -9.98 3.71 34.72
C ILE A 157 -9.04 3.20 33.62
N ILE A 158 -8.71 4.01 32.60
CA ILE A 158 -7.84 3.60 31.47
C ILE A 158 -6.46 3.08 31.92
N PRO A 159 -5.73 3.72 32.85
CA PRO A 159 -4.49 3.17 33.40
C PRO A 159 -4.69 1.80 34.06
N LEU A 160 -5.83 1.58 34.72
CA LEU A 160 -6.19 0.28 35.32
C LEU A 160 -6.40 -0.79 34.24
N ILE A 161 -7.12 -0.44 33.17
CA ILE A 161 -7.28 -1.32 32.00
C ILE A 161 -5.93 -1.63 31.35
N ARG A 162 -5.02 -0.65 31.27
CA ARG A 162 -3.71 -0.83 30.64
C ARG A 162 -2.83 -1.80 31.43
N ARG A 163 -2.79 -1.68 32.76
CA ARG A 163 -2.00 -2.56 33.65
C ARG A 163 -2.63 -3.95 33.84
N TRP A 164 -3.93 -4.10 33.60
CA TRP A 164 -4.63 -5.37 33.78
C TRP A 164 -4.09 -6.43 32.81
N GLY A 165 -3.60 -7.56 33.32
CA GLY A 165 -3.03 -8.66 32.51
C GLY A 165 -1.57 -8.48 32.09
N ASN A 166 -0.86 -7.48 32.61
CA ASN A 166 0.61 -7.44 32.62
C ASN A 166 1.18 -8.17 33.84
#